data_AF-A0A952M576-F1
#
_entry.id   AF-A0A952M576-F1
#
_cell.length_a   1.000
_cell.length_b   1.000
_cell.length_c   1.000
_cell.angle_alpha   90.00
_cell.angle_beta   90.00
_cell.angle_gamma   90.00
#
_symmetry.space_group_name_H-M   'P 1'
#
loop_
_entity.id
_entity.type
_entity.pdbx_description
1 polymer ?
#
loop_
_entity_poly.entity_id
_entity_poly.type
_entity_poly.pdbx_seq_one_letter_code
_entity_poly.pdbx_strand_id
1 'polypeptide(L)'
;MELTLTTAAIATVISAATSATVTLYINKSNKMKYLDDQLDALLKIAMQYPYLENPDFVKTWNDNKKSGEDKYLRYDIYCTLLFNYISRLATHFNYDIDKIENYVAAKDWVRLHKDYWLYPIETFENIDSYDNKFKNLIKKYLN
;
A
#
# COMPACT_ATOMS: atom_id res chain seq x y z
N MET A 1 -29.43 47.30 7.02
CA MET A 1 -27.95 47.21 6.97
C MET A 1 -27.44 46.07 7.83
N GLU A 2 -27.87 45.94 9.10
CA GLU A 2 -27.45 44.82 9.97
C GLU A 2 -27.89 43.43 9.48
N LEU A 3 -29.15 43.27 9.04
CA LEU A 3 -29.67 42.00 8.54
C LEU A 3 -28.89 41.43 7.34
N THR A 4 -28.37 42.32 6.49
CA THR A 4 -27.53 41.98 5.32
C THR A 4 -26.14 41.53 5.74
N LEU A 5 -25.58 42.15 6.80
CA LEU A 5 -24.29 41.77 7.35
C LEU A 5 -24.35 40.39 8.01
N THR A 6 -25.41 40.11 8.77
CA THR A 6 -25.61 38.81 9.44
C THR A 6 -25.87 37.69 8.44
N THR A 7 -26.66 37.93 7.39
CA THR A 7 -26.91 36.94 6.33
C THR A 7 -25.67 36.67 5.49
N ALA A 8 -24.88 37.69 5.14
CA ALA A 8 -23.61 37.52 4.45
C ALA A 8 -22.59 36.73 5.29
N ALA A 9 -22.50 36.99 6.59
CA ALA A 9 -21.64 36.26 7.51
C ALA A 9 -22.04 34.78 7.62
N ILE A 10 -23.34 34.48 7.80
CA ILE A 10 -23.85 33.11 7.85
C ILE A 10 -23.59 32.39 6.52
N ALA A 11 -23.85 33.03 5.38
CA ALA A 11 -23.59 32.46 4.06
C ALA A 11 -22.10 32.15 3.84
N THR A 12 -21.21 33.01 4.35
CA THR A 12 -19.75 32.80 4.28
C THR A 12 -19.33 31.60 5.11
N VAL A 13 -19.85 31.45 6.33
CA VAL A 13 -19.57 30.30 7.21
C VAL A 13 -20.07 28.99 6.58
N ILE A 14 -21.31 28.97 6.06
CA ILE A 14 -21.90 27.79 5.41
C ILE A 14 -21.09 27.41 4.16
N SER A 15 -20.69 28.40 3.36
CA SER A 15 -19.89 28.17 2.15
C SER A 15 -18.52 27.60 2.50
N ALA A 16 -17.83 28.18 3.49
CA ALA A 16 -16.53 27.68 3.95
C ALA A 16 -16.61 26.25 4.48
N ALA A 17 -17.64 25.92 5.26
CA ALA A 17 -17.86 24.56 5.77
C ALA A 17 -18.16 23.56 4.64
N THR A 18 -18.97 23.96 3.66
CA THR A 18 -19.28 23.13 2.49
C THR A 18 -18.05 22.90 1.63
N SER A 19 -17.28 23.95 1.33
CA SER A 19 -16.02 23.84 0.58
C SER A 19 -15.00 22.96 1.30
N ALA A 20 -14.81 23.13 2.61
CA ALA A 20 -13.92 22.27 3.39
C ALA A 20 -14.34 20.79 3.32
N THR A 21 -15.65 20.52 3.44
CA THR A 21 -16.20 19.16 3.35
C THR A 21 -15.97 18.55 1.96
N VAL A 22 -16.25 19.30 0.89
CA VAL A 22 -16.03 18.86 -0.50
C VAL A 22 -14.53 18.62 -0.75
N THR A 23 -13.65 19.51 -0.28
CA THR A 23 -12.20 19.34 -0.39
C THR A 23 -11.71 18.10 0.34
N LEU A 24 -12.18 17.84 1.57
CA LEU A 24 -11.84 16.62 2.31
C LEU A 24 -12.32 15.36 1.59
N TYR A 25 -13.54 15.38 1.05
CA TYR A 25 -14.10 14.27 0.27
C TYR A 25 -13.29 14.00 -1.00
N ILE A 26 -12.99 15.04 -1.79
CA ILE A 26 -12.15 14.94 -2.99
C ILE A 26 -10.77 14.39 -2.63
N ASN A 27 -10.13 14.90 -1.58
CA ASN A 27 -8.81 14.42 -1.15
C ASN A 27 -8.85 12.95 -0.74
N LYS A 28 -9.90 12.50 -0.05
CA LYS A 28 -10.08 11.08 0.30
C LYS A 28 -10.29 10.23 -0.94
N SER A 29 -11.15 10.66 -1.86
CA SER A 29 -11.39 9.99 -3.15
C SER A 29 -10.12 9.88 -3.98
N ASN A 30 -9.30 10.93 -4.02
CA ASN A 30 -8.03 10.95 -4.75
C ASN A 30 -7.01 9.98 -4.14
N LYS A 31 -6.94 9.88 -2.81
CA LYS A 31 -6.09 8.89 -2.14
C LYS A 31 -6.51 7.46 -2.45
N MET A 32 -7.81 7.19 -2.47
CA MET A 32 -8.33 5.87 -2.79
C MET A 32 -8.03 5.50 -4.24
N LYS A 33 -8.34 6.41 -5.17
CA LYS A 33 -7.99 6.25 -6.58
C LYS A 33 -6.50 5.97 -6.79
N TYR A 34 -5.62 6.67 -6.06
CA TYR A 34 -4.19 6.42 -6.15
C TYR A 34 -3.79 5.00 -5.71
N LEU A 35 -4.44 4.45 -4.67
CA LEU A 35 -4.23 3.06 -4.26
C LEU A 35 -4.77 2.08 -5.30
N ASP A 36 -5.93 2.34 -5.89
CA ASP A 36 -6.49 1.53 -6.99
C ASP A 36 -5.53 1.53 -8.20
N ASP A 37 -5.03 2.70 -8.59
CA ASP A 37 -4.09 2.83 -9.72
C ASP A 37 -2.75 2.08 -9.45
N GLN A 38 -2.29 2.04 -8.20
CA GLN A 38 -1.11 1.26 -7.81
C GLN A 38 -1.37 -0.25 -7.83
N LEU A 39 -2.55 -0.67 -7.37
CA LEU A 39 -2.98 -2.07 -7.42
C LEU A 39 -3.03 -2.56 -8.87
N ASP A 40 -3.65 -1.80 -9.77
CA ASP A 40 -3.70 -2.11 -11.20
C ASP A 40 -2.30 -2.24 -11.83
N ALA A 41 -1.36 -1.39 -11.41
CA ALA A 41 0.02 -1.46 -11.89
C ALA A 41 0.72 -2.75 -11.41
N LEU A 42 0.55 -3.12 -10.14
CA LEU A 42 1.09 -4.38 -9.59
C LEU A 42 0.53 -5.59 -10.35
N LEU A 43 -0.79 -5.63 -10.57
CA LEU A 43 -1.45 -6.71 -11.29
C LEU A 43 -0.97 -6.80 -12.74
N LYS A 44 -0.76 -5.67 -13.43
CA LYS A 44 -0.17 -5.65 -14.78
C LYS A 44 1.24 -6.23 -14.80
N ILE A 45 2.07 -5.90 -13.81
CA ILE A 45 3.43 -6.47 -13.67
C ILE A 45 3.35 -7.99 -13.44
N ALA A 46 2.50 -8.45 -12.52
CA ALA A 46 2.31 -9.86 -12.25
C ALA A 46 1.80 -10.64 -13.48
N MET A 47 0.88 -10.06 -14.27
CA MET A 47 0.43 -10.65 -15.53
C MET A 47 1.54 -10.70 -16.60
N GLN A 48 2.37 -9.66 -16.67
CA GLN A 48 3.49 -9.61 -17.61
C GLN A 48 4.59 -10.61 -17.24
N TYR A 49 4.79 -10.86 -15.94
CA TYR A 49 5.78 -11.77 -15.39
C TYR A 49 5.14 -12.74 -14.38
N PRO A 50 4.42 -13.77 -14.85
CA PRO A 50 3.63 -14.65 -13.97
C PRO A 50 4.45 -15.40 -12.91
N TYR A 51 5.76 -15.58 -13.15
CA TYR A 51 6.64 -16.22 -12.18
C TYR A 51 6.76 -15.44 -10.86
N LEU A 52 6.49 -14.12 -10.86
CA LEU A 52 6.52 -13.29 -9.66
C LEU A 52 5.52 -13.76 -8.59
N GLU A 53 4.39 -14.32 -9.02
CA GLU A 53 3.32 -14.84 -8.17
C GLU A 53 3.33 -16.38 -8.12
N ASN A 54 4.34 -17.03 -8.71
CA ASN A 54 4.44 -18.49 -8.73
C ASN A 54 5.20 -19.01 -7.49
N PRO A 55 4.57 -19.80 -6.61
CA PRO A 55 5.23 -20.35 -5.42
C PRO A 55 6.52 -21.14 -5.72
N ASP A 56 6.59 -21.82 -6.87
CA ASP A 56 7.76 -22.60 -7.28
C ASP A 56 8.97 -21.74 -7.63
N PHE A 57 8.73 -20.52 -8.11
CA PHE A 57 9.79 -19.53 -8.33
C PHE A 57 10.12 -18.80 -7.02
N VAL A 58 9.10 -18.36 -6.29
CA VAL A 58 9.29 -17.59 -5.05
C VAL A 58 10.14 -18.34 -4.02
N LYS A 59 9.92 -19.66 -3.88
CA LYS A 59 10.70 -20.48 -2.94
C LYS A 59 12.20 -20.55 -3.25
N THR A 60 12.62 -20.26 -4.47
CA THR A 60 14.05 -20.29 -4.86
C THR A 60 14.76 -18.96 -4.59
N TRP A 61 14.07 -17.97 -4.02
CA TRP A 61 14.60 -16.65 -3.70
C TRP A 61 15.90 -16.73 -2.89
N ASN A 62 15.88 -17.43 -1.76
CA ASN A 62 17.01 -17.45 -0.83
C ASN A 62 18.31 -17.97 -1.47
N ASP A 63 18.18 -18.93 -2.39
CA ASP A 63 19.33 -19.55 -3.06
C ASP A 63 19.87 -18.68 -4.21
N ASN A 64 19.05 -17.79 -4.77
CA ASN A 64 19.37 -17.13 -6.04
C ASN A 64 19.28 -15.60 -6.02
N LYS A 65 18.90 -14.97 -4.91
CA LYS A 65 18.75 -13.51 -4.79
C LYS A 65 20.01 -12.69 -5.13
N LYS A 66 21.20 -13.34 -5.15
CA LYS A 66 22.49 -12.75 -5.55
C LYS A 66 23.01 -13.26 -6.89
N SER A 67 22.22 -14.00 -7.67
CA SER A 67 22.68 -14.60 -8.93
C SER A 67 22.89 -13.57 -10.06
N GLY A 68 22.32 -12.36 -9.91
CA GLY A 68 22.34 -11.34 -10.96
C GLY A 68 21.43 -11.65 -12.14
N GLU A 69 20.65 -12.74 -12.09
CA GLU A 69 19.66 -13.03 -13.14
C GLU A 69 18.51 -12.03 -13.08
N ASP A 70 18.14 -11.53 -14.26
CA ASP A 70 17.10 -10.53 -14.46
C ASP A 70 15.75 -10.89 -13.81
N LYS A 71 15.38 -12.17 -13.78
CA LYS A 71 14.14 -12.63 -13.11
C LYS A 71 14.13 -12.38 -11.60
N TYR A 72 15.26 -12.51 -10.92
CA TYR A 72 15.36 -12.24 -9.47
C TYR A 72 15.48 -10.74 -9.19
N LEU A 73 16.10 -9.97 -10.08
CA LEU A 73 16.08 -8.50 -10.01
C LEU A 73 14.66 -7.95 -10.18
N ARG A 74 13.88 -8.50 -11.12
CA ARG A 74 12.47 -8.14 -11.29
C ARG A 74 11.63 -8.54 -10.09
N TYR A 75 11.92 -9.69 -9.48
CA TYR A 75 11.25 -10.14 -8.27
C TYR A 75 11.53 -9.25 -7.06
N ASP A 76 12.78 -8.83 -6.89
CA ASP A 76 13.19 -7.88 -5.86
C ASP A 76 12.40 -6.56 -5.98
N ILE A 77 12.43 -5.94 -7.16
CA ILE A 77 11.68 -4.71 -7.45
C ILE A 77 10.18 -4.90 -7.23
N TYR A 78 9.62 -6.02 -7.69
CA TYR A 78 8.21 -6.33 -7.52
C TYR A 78 7.81 -6.39 -6.04
N CYS A 79 8.58 -7.12 -5.23
CA CYS A 79 8.31 -7.24 -3.81
C CYS A 79 8.45 -5.88 -3.10
N THR A 80 9.45 -5.08 -3.44
CA THR A 80 9.58 -3.70 -2.95
C THR A 80 8.32 -2.87 -3.23
N LEU A 81 7.79 -2.93 -4.45
CA LEU A 81 6.57 -2.22 -4.82
C LEU A 81 5.35 -2.74 -4.07
N LEU A 82 5.23 -4.06 -3.93
CA LEU A 82 4.15 -4.74 -3.21
C LEU A 82 4.12 -4.33 -1.73
N PHE A 83 5.23 -4.46 -1.00
CA PHE A 83 5.28 -4.09 0.42
C PHE A 83 5.09 -2.59 0.64
N ASN A 84 5.58 -1.74 -0.27
CA ASN A 84 5.29 -0.31 -0.26
C ASN A 84 3.80 0.00 -0.45
N TYR A 85 3.14 -0.71 -1.36
CA TYR A 85 1.70 -0.59 -1.55
C TYR A 85 0.93 -1.01 -0.29
N ILE A 86 1.24 -2.19 0.28
CA ILE A 86 0.57 -2.68 1.49
C ILE A 86 0.80 -1.72 2.67
N SER A 87 1.99 -1.13 2.79
CA SER A 87 2.29 -0.12 3.82
C SER A 87 1.42 1.15 3.68
N ARG A 88 1.29 1.68 2.46
CA ARG A 88 0.40 2.83 2.18
C ARG A 88 -1.07 2.48 2.40
N LEU A 89 -1.49 1.28 2.01
CA LEU A 89 -2.85 0.77 2.21
C LEU A 89 -3.17 0.64 3.70
N ALA A 90 -2.27 0.03 4.47
CA ALA A 90 -2.41 -0.13 5.91
C ALA A 90 -2.50 1.24 6.60
N THR A 91 -1.66 2.19 6.19
CA THR A 91 -1.72 3.58 6.68
C THR A 91 -3.07 4.24 6.33
N HIS A 92 -3.58 4.05 5.11
CA HIS A 92 -4.87 4.60 4.68
C HIS A 92 -6.03 4.10 5.56
N PHE A 93 -6.03 2.81 5.91
CA PHE A 93 -7.04 2.21 6.77
C PHE A 93 -6.72 2.31 8.27
N ASN A 94 -5.72 3.10 8.67
CA ASN A 94 -5.27 3.23 10.06
C ASN A 94 -4.95 1.88 10.73
N TYR A 95 -4.39 0.94 9.96
CA TYR A 95 -4.02 -0.41 10.40
C TYR A 95 -5.20 -1.29 10.85
N ASP A 96 -6.41 -0.97 10.39
CA ASP A 96 -7.62 -1.79 10.56
C ASP A 96 -7.54 -3.02 9.63
N ILE A 97 -7.24 -4.19 10.23
CA ILE A 97 -7.02 -5.44 9.51
C ILE A 97 -8.25 -5.84 8.70
N ASP A 98 -9.45 -5.70 9.28
CA ASP A 98 -10.68 -6.12 8.59
C ASP A 98 -10.90 -5.28 7.33
N LYS A 99 -10.61 -3.98 7.37
CA LYS A 99 -10.71 -3.12 6.17
C LYS A 99 -9.66 -3.45 5.12
N ILE A 100 -8.43 -3.76 5.54
CA ILE A 100 -7.34 -4.11 4.63
C ILE A 100 -7.67 -5.42 3.91
N GLU A 101 -8.04 -6.46 4.66
CA GLU A 101 -8.35 -7.79 4.12
C GLU A 101 -9.62 -7.82 3.27
N ASN A 102 -10.61 -6.96 3.58
CA ASN A 102 -11.80 -6.81 2.74
C ASN A 102 -11.51 -6.07 1.42
N TYR A 103 -10.39 -5.35 1.33
CA TYR A 103 -10.03 -4.59 0.14
C TYR A 103 -9.04 -5.35 -0.76
N VAL A 104 -8.02 -6.00 -0.21
CA VAL A 104 -7.13 -6.94 -0.93
C VAL A 104 -6.75 -8.13 -0.06
N ALA A 105 -6.37 -9.25 -0.69
CA ALA A 105 -5.82 -10.43 -0.01
C ALA A 105 -4.38 -10.21 0.50
N ALA A 106 -4.16 -9.15 1.29
CA ALA A 106 -2.85 -8.71 1.74
C ALA A 106 -2.10 -9.81 2.50
N LYS A 107 -2.82 -10.55 3.36
CA LYS A 107 -2.25 -11.67 4.11
C LYS A 107 -1.66 -12.76 3.21
N ASP A 108 -2.35 -13.11 2.13
CA ASP A 108 -1.91 -14.18 1.23
C ASP A 108 -0.68 -13.74 0.43
N TRP A 109 -0.67 -12.49 -0.05
CA TRP A 109 0.52 -11.90 -0.69
C TRP A 109 1.71 -11.85 0.25
N VAL A 110 1.53 -11.39 1.50
CA VAL A 110 2.61 -11.35 2.48
C VAL A 110 3.18 -12.74 2.76
N ARG A 111 2.32 -13.77 2.81
CA ARG A 111 2.74 -15.16 3.05
C ARG A 111 3.45 -15.76 1.84
N LEU A 112 3.00 -15.46 0.63
CA LEU A 112 3.67 -15.88 -0.60
C LEU A 112 5.09 -15.30 -0.64
N HIS A 113 5.23 -14.01 -0.39
CA HIS A 113 6.51 -13.28 -0.45
C HIS A 113 7.27 -13.23 0.89
N LYS A 114 7.02 -14.19 1.79
CA LYS A 114 7.62 -14.20 3.14
C LYS A 114 9.14 -14.26 3.13
N ASP A 115 9.73 -15.00 2.18
CA ASP A 115 11.18 -15.22 2.15
C ASP A 115 11.91 -13.96 1.70
N TYR A 116 11.30 -13.19 0.80
CA TYR A 116 11.76 -11.85 0.46
C TYR A 116 11.78 -10.95 1.71
N TRP A 117 10.67 -10.92 2.45
CA TRP A 117 10.58 -10.09 3.66
C TRP A 117 11.59 -10.51 4.72
N LEU A 118 11.75 -11.80 5.00
CA LEU A 118 12.65 -12.27 6.06
C LEU A 118 14.13 -12.19 5.67
N TYR A 119 14.43 -12.30 4.37
CA TYR A 119 15.78 -12.40 3.86
C TYR A 119 15.96 -11.52 2.59
N PRO A 120 15.90 -10.18 2.72
CA PRO A 120 16.13 -9.27 1.58
C PRO A 120 17.56 -9.40 1.00
N ILE A 121 17.79 -8.75 -0.15
CA ILE A 121 19.14 -8.66 -0.75
C ILE A 121 20.05 -7.82 0.16
N GLU A 122 19.63 -6.60 0.44
CA GLU A 122 20.31 -5.68 1.34
C GLU A 122 19.81 -5.88 2.77
N THR A 123 20.76 -5.92 3.71
CA THR A 123 20.41 -6.11 5.11
C THR A 123 19.62 -4.89 5.59
N PHE A 124 18.49 -5.10 6.26
CA PHE A 124 17.59 -4.08 6.83
C PHE A 124 16.67 -3.32 5.87
N GLU A 125 16.68 -3.60 4.56
CA GLU A 125 15.81 -2.92 3.58
C GLU A 125 14.31 -2.99 3.95
N ASN A 126 13.89 -4.13 4.51
CA ASN A 126 12.55 -4.43 4.97
C ASN A 126 12.24 -3.95 6.41
N ILE A 127 13.20 -3.37 7.14
CA ILE A 127 13.05 -3.01 8.56
C ILE A 127 13.23 -1.51 8.79
N ASP A 128 14.19 -0.87 8.12
CA ASP A 128 14.57 0.52 8.40
C ASP A 128 13.59 1.52 7.79
N SER A 129 13.03 1.19 6.62
CA SER A 129 12.16 2.06 5.84
C SER A 129 10.71 2.09 6.34
N TYR A 130 10.27 1.04 7.03
CA TYR A 130 8.89 0.88 7.47
C TYR A 130 8.67 1.23 8.94
N ASP A 131 7.50 1.82 9.23
CA ASP A 131 7.13 2.12 10.61
C ASP A 131 6.84 0.85 11.44
N ASN A 132 6.86 0.98 12.76
CA ASN A 132 6.67 -0.14 13.68
C ASN A 132 5.26 -0.77 13.60
N LYS A 133 4.23 -0.01 13.25
CA LYS A 133 2.86 -0.55 13.11
C LYS A 133 2.79 -1.46 11.90
N PHE A 134 3.39 -1.07 10.78
CA PHE A 134 3.48 -1.91 9.59
C PHE A 134 4.28 -3.18 9.85
N LYS A 135 5.45 -3.08 10.48
CA LYS A 135 6.26 -4.25 10.86
C LYS A 135 5.48 -5.24 11.74
N ASN A 136 4.69 -4.73 12.68
CA ASN A 136 3.80 -5.54 13.51
C ASN A 136 2.65 -6.18 12.72
N LEU A 137 2.10 -5.49 11.72
CA LEU A 137 1.10 -6.04 10.82
C LEU A 137 1.67 -7.23 10.03
N ILE A 138 2.84 -7.06 9.41
CA ILE A 138 3.51 -8.13 8.67
C ILE A 138 3.80 -9.32 9.59
N LYS A 139 4.32 -9.07 10.80
CA LYS A 139 4.52 -10.13 11.79
C LYS A 139 3.24 -10.90 12.11
N LYS A 140 2.09 -10.23 12.20
CA LYS A 140 0.79 -10.89 12.43
C LYS A 140 0.36 -11.75 11.23
N TYR A 141 0.66 -11.34 10.01
CA TYR A 141 0.34 -12.13 8.81
C TYR A 141 1.25 -13.36 8.64
N LEU A 142 2.51 -13.25 9.07
CA LEU A 142 3.48 -14.35 9.00
C LEU A 142 3.33 -15.39 10.12
N ASN A 143 2.66 -15.03 11.22
CA ASN A 143 2.25 -15.97 12.27
C ASN A 143 0.92 -16.68 11.92
#